data_AF-A0A942A0S6-F1
#
_entry.id   AF-A0A942A0S6-F1
#
_cell.length_a   1.000
_cell.length_b   1.000
_cell.length_c   1.000
_cell.angle_alpha   90.00
_cell.angle_beta   90.00
_cell.angle_gamma   90.00
#
_symmetry.space_group_name_H-M   'P 1'
#
loop_
_entity.id
_entity.type
_entity.pdbx_description
1 polymer ?
#
loop_
_entity_poly.entity_id
_entity_poly.type
_entity_poly.pdbx_seq_one_letter_code
_entity_poly.pdbx_strand_id
1 'polypeptide(L)'
;SPEYRAVLNGKAGEDALPERQLEAGEPYRFRLMNVTMGSPNLRYLLTRNGQPVRWTPTAKDGFDLPSYQRTLETADQHVGIGETMDVEVKLNAGSYALELRGGGGGLVASQKIQVIATQTVAQQIASAVLPMPEGLRPGATVLGYREAGKLVELRKGTNGMICLADDPTSPAFHVACYHEGMEPFMARGRSLRAEGITGDQVDTVRFREAKEGKLKLPTVPAALWQMSGPPGSYDAEKNEIKGARSLYVVYIPYATEPSTGLPAKPAPGIPWLMFPGTPKAHIMFIPTM
;
A
#
# COMPACT_ATOMS: atom_id res chain seq x y z
N SER A 1 -44.64 -16.00 0.23
CA SER A 1 -43.44 -16.75 0.69
C SER A 1 -42.33 -15.76 0.97
N PRO A 2 -41.51 -15.94 2.02
CA PRO A 2 -40.31 -15.12 2.17
C PRO A 2 -39.46 -15.26 0.90
N GLU A 3 -39.04 -14.14 0.32
CA GLU A 3 -38.19 -14.16 -0.87
C GLU A 3 -36.82 -14.72 -0.47
N TYR A 4 -36.53 -15.96 -0.84
CA TYR A 4 -35.22 -16.56 -0.69
C TYR A 4 -34.27 -15.91 -1.71
N ARG A 5 -33.60 -14.83 -1.29
CA ARG A 5 -32.57 -14.16 -2.09
C ARG A 5 -31.20 -14.75 -1.77
N ALA A 6 -30.44 -15.09 -2.82
CA ALA A 6 -29.06 -15.51 -2.66
C ALA A 6 -28.21 -14.36 -2.08
N VAL A 7 -27.23 -14.71 -1.26
CA VAL A 7 -26.29 -13.80 -0.61
C VAL A 7 -24.89 -14.40 -0.65
N LEU A 8 -23.87 -13.56 -0.67
CA LEU A 8 -22.47 -13.97 -0.53
C LEU A 8 -22.04 -13.70 0.92
N ASN A 9 -21.60 -14.74 1.63
CA ASN A 9 -21.14 -14.64 3.02
C ASN A 9 -22.13 -13.89 3.95
N GLY A 10 -23.44 -14.10 3.75
CA GLY A 10 -24.50 -13.48 4.54
C GLY A 10 -24.89 -12.06 4.14
N LYS A 11 -24.32 -11.50 3.06
CA LYS A 11 -24.61 -10.15 2.56
C LYS A 11 -24.98 -10.16 1.07
N ALA A 12 -25.83 -9.21 0.65
CA ALA A 12 -26.23 -9.02 -0.75
C ALA A 12 -25.90 -7.61 -1.23
N GLY A 13 -25.65 -7.46 -2.52
CA GLY A 13 -25.23 -6.20 -3.14
C GLY A 13 -23.72 -6.13 -3.40
N GLU A 14 -23.33 -5.21 -4.27
CA GLU A 14 -21.95 -5.04 -4.75
C GLU A 14 -20.98 -4.54 -3.67
N ASP A 15 -21.48 -3.73 -2.74
CA ASP A 15 -20.67 -3.06 -1.71
C ASP A 15 -21.00 -3.49 -0.27
N ALA A 16 -21.77 -4.57 -0.11
CA ALA A 16 -22.25 -4.98 1.21
C ALA A 16 -21.21 -5.76 2.04
N LEU A 17 -20.14 -6.24 1.40
CA LEU A 17 -19.02 -6.90 2.06
C LEU A 17 -17.84 -5.92 2.19
N PRO A 18 -17.14 -5.87 3.34
CA PRO A 18 -15.93 -5.07 3.46
C PRO A 18 -14.86 -5.59 2.49
N GLU A 19 -14.08 -4.70 1.90
CA GLU A 19 -12.97 -5.07 1.03
C GLU A 19 -11.97 -5.99 1.77
N ARG A 20 -11.48 -7.02 1.06
CA ARG A 20 -10.45 -7.92 1.56
C ARG A 20 -9.11 -7.58 0.93
N GLN A 21 -8.05 -7.64 1.71
CA GLN A 21 -6.69 -7.50 1.20
C GLN A 21 -5.98 -8.85 1.18
N LEU A 22 -5.30 -9.15 0.07
CA LEU A 22 -4.51 -10.36 -0.14
C LEU A 22 -3.10 -9.99 -0.62
N GLU A 23 -2.14 -10.89 -0.47
CA GLU A 23 -0.75 -10.73 -0.91
C GLU A 23 -0.54 -11.28 -2.32
N ALA A 24 0.15 -10.54 -3.17
CA ALA A 24 0.48 -10.98 -4.51
C ALA A 24 1.53 -12.10 -4.46
N GLY A 25 1.43 -13.05 -5.38
CA GLY A 25 2.41 -14.11 -5.51
C GLY A 25 2.27 -15.26 -4.51
N GLU A 26 1.28 -15.22 -3.62
CA GLU A 26 0.89 -16.35 -2.77
C GLU A 26 -0.27 -17.14 -3.40
N PRO A 27 -0.32 -18.48 -3.25
CA PRO A 27 -1.46 -19.27 -3.65
C PRO A 27 -2.62 -19.09 -2.65
N TYR A 28 -3.81 -18.78 -3.14
CA TYR A 28 -5.04 -18.71 -2.37
C TYR A 28 -6.00 -19.81 -2.76
N ARG A 29 -6.59 -20.44 -1.74
CA ARG A 29 -7.72 -21.37 -1.90
C ARG A 29 -9.03 -20.67 -1.63
N PHE A 30 -9.91 -20.63 -2.62
CA PHE A 30 -11.29 -20.19 -2.48
C PHE A 30 -12.19 -21.41 -2.30
N ARG A 31 -13.06 -21.38 -1.29
CA ARG A 31 -14.05 -22.42 -1.02
C ARG A 31 -15.43 -21.89 -1.38
N LEU A 32 -15.96 -22.39 -2.49
CA LEU A 32 -17.23 -21.96 -3.06
C LEU A 32 -18.30 -22.95 -2.62
N MET A 33 -19.41 -22.47 -2.09
CA MET A 33 -20.49 -23.34 -1.60
C MET A 33 -21.84 -22.71 -1.86
N ASN A 34 -22.78 -23.49 -2.39
CA ASN A 34 -24.15 -23.05 -2.57
C ASN A 34 -25.06 -23.77 -1.57
N VAL A 35 -25.35 -23.07 -0.48
CA VAL A 35 -26.25 -23.53 0.60
C VAL A 35 -27.66 -22.93 0.48
N THR A 36 -28.03 -22.43 -0.70
CA THR A 36 -29.36 -21.85 -0.92
C THR A 36 -30.43 -22.94 -1.03
N MET A 37 -31.70 -22.55 -0.84
CA MET A 37 -32.84 -23.47 -1.04
C MET A 37 -33.57 -23.27 -2.37
N GLY A 38 -33.20 -22.25 -3.15
CA GLY A 38 -33.96 -21.83 -4.34
C GLY A 38 -33.12 -21.21 -5.46
N SER A 39 -31.79 -21.27 -5.40
CA SER A 39 -30.90 -20.74 -6.45
C SER A 39 -29.95 -21.84 -6.94
N PRO A 40 -30.42 -22.79 -7.76
CA PRO A 40 -29.61 -23.93 -8.23
C PRO A 40 -28.50 -23.56 -9.23
N ASN A 41 -28.56 -22.36 -9.81
CA ASN A 41 -27.69 -21.94 -10.91
C ASN A 41 -26.80 -20.76 -10.48
N LEU A 42 -26.18 -20.83 -9.31
CA LEU A 42 -25.22 -19.80 -8.90
C LEU A 42 -23.89 -20.00 -9.61
N ARG A 43 -23.30 -18.88 -10.02
CA ARG A 43 -21.96 -18.84 -10.61
C ARG A 43 -21.06 -17.94 -9.78
N TYR A 44 -19.85 -18.41 -9.51
CA TYR A 44 -18.80 -17.65 -8.86
C TYR A 44 -17.78 -17.26 -9.90
N LEU A 45 -17.55 -15.96 -10.07
CA LEU A 45 -16.54 -15.44 -10.97
C LEU A 45 -15.48 -14.71 -10.17
N LEU A 46 -14.20 -14.99 -10.41
CA LEU A 46 -13.13 -14.12 -9.94
C LEU A 46 -12.69 -13.24 -11.09
N THR A 47 -12.93 -11.94 -10.99
CA THR A 47 -12.64 -10.98 -12.05
C THR A 47 -11.51 -10.05 -11.65
N ARG A 48 -10.74 -9.60 -12.65
CA ARG A 48 -9.78 -8.50 -12.55
C ARG A 48 -10.16 -7.47 -13.60
N ASN A 49 -10.42 -6.23 -13.19
CA ASN A 49 -10.93 -5.18 -14.09
C ASN A 49 -12.16 -5.64 -14.91
N GLY A 50 -13.06 -6.42 -14.28
CA GLY A 50 -14.27 -6.95 -14.92
C GLY A 50 -14.08 -8.13 -15.86
N GLN A 51 -12.84 -8.62 -16.06
CA GLN A 51 -12.55 -9.81 -16.87
C GLN A 51 -12.22 -11.01 -15.98
N PRO A 52 -12.82 -12.19 -16.21
CA PRO A 52 -12.49 -13.40 -15.46
C PRO A 52 -10.99 -13.72 -15.53
N VAL A 53 -10.41 -14.04 -14.38
CA VAL A 53 -9.03 -14.56 -14.32
C VAL A 53 -9.02 -16.06 -14.56
N ARG A 54 -7.89 -16.72 -14.28
CA ARG A 54 -7.79 -18.17 -14.35
C ARG A 54 -7.48 -18.75 -12.97
N TRP A 55 -8.01 -19.94 -12.70
CA TRP A 55 -7.77 -20.69 -11.47
C TRP A 55 -7.71 -22.19 -11.77
N THR A 56 -7.40 -23.00 -10.76
CA THR A 56 -7.33 -24.45 -10.88
C THR A 56 -8.27 -25.08 -9.85
N PRO A 57 -9.28 -25.87 -10.25
CA PRO A 57 -10.07 -26.69 -9.33
C PRO A 57 -9.20 -27.70 -8.58
N THR A 58 -9.46 -27.89 -7.29
CA THR A 58 -8.64 -28.75 -6.42
C THR A 58 -9.46 -29.80 -5.67
N ALA A 59 -10.70 -29.48 -5.26
CA ALA A 59 -11.61 -30.41 -4.60
C ALA A 59 -13.06 -30.09 -4.93
N LYS A 60 -13.94 -31.09 -4.95
CA LYS A 60 -15.38 -30.96 -5.12
C LYS A 60 -16.11 -31.81 -4.08
N ASP A 61 -17.13 -31.24 -3.44
CA ASP A 61 -18.01 -31.93 -2.47
C ASP A 61 -17.24 -32.65 -1.35
N GLY A 62 -16.14 -32.05 -0.89
CA GLY A 62 -15.29 -32.61 0.17
C GLY A 62 -14.24 -33.63 -0.29
N PHE A 63 -14.15 -33.92 -1.60
CA PHE A 63 -13.16 -34.82 -2.17
C PHE A 63 -12.15 -34.10 -3.06
N ASP A 64 -10.88 -34.41 -2.87
CA ASP A 64 -9.79 -33.96 -3.71
C ASP A 64 -9.98 -34.45 -5.16
N LEU A 65 -9.92 -33.54 -6.13
CA LEU A 65 -10.02 -33.89 -7.54
C LEU A 65 -8.76 -34.67 -7.99
N PRO A 66 -8.88 -35.63 -8.92
CA PRO A 66 -7.71 -36.26 -9.51
C PRO A 66 -6.93 -35.28 -10.39
N SER A 67 -5.62 -35.53 -10.58
CA SER A 67 -4.71 -34.60 -11.28
C SER A 67 -5.17 -34.19 -12.68
N TYR A 68 -5.83 -35.08 -13.43
CA TYR A 68 -6.36 -34.79 -14.77
C TYR A 68 -7.56 -33.82 -14.78
N GLN A 69 -8.17 -33.56 -13.62
CA GLN A 69 -9.22 -32.54 -13.45
C GLN A 69 -8.69 -31.25 -12.81
N ARG A 70 -7.44 -31.24 -12.33
CA ARG A 70 -6.79 -30.05 -11.76
C ARG A 70 -6.10 -29.24 -12.84
N THR A 71 -6.87 -28.83 -13.86
CA THR A 71 -6.36 -28.03 -14.97
C THR A 71 -6.72 -26.56 -14.80
N LEU A 72 -5.83 -25.68 -15.26
CA LEU A 72 -6.08 -24.25 -15.26
C LEU A 72 -7.26 -23.92 -16.18
N GLU A 73 -8.28 -23.24 -15.67
CA GLU A 73 -9.50 -22.87 -16.39
C GLU A 73 -9.92 -21.44 -16.11
N THR A 74 -10.93 -20.95 -16.82
CA THR A 74 -11.50 -19.61 -16.58
C THR A 74 -12.18 -19.60 -15.22
N ALA A 75 -11.99 -18.51 -14.47
CA ALA A 75 -12.55 -18.34 -13.15
C ALA A 75 -14.04 -18.00 -13.20
N ASP A 76 -14.84 -19.00 -13.58
CA ASP A 76 -16.29 -18.94 -13.73
C ASP A 76 -16.89 -20.33 -13.41
N GLN A 77 -17.18 -20.54 -12.12
CA GLN A 77 -17.61 -21.83 -11.59
C GLN A 77 -19.10 -21.83 -11.29
N HIS A 78 -19.84 -22.74 -11.94
CA HIS A 78 -21.18 -23.13 -11.51
C HIS A 78 -21.08 -23.92 -10.19
N VAL A 79 -21.88 -23.56 -9.19
CA VAL A 79 -22.06 -24.37 -7.98
C VAL A 79 -23.56 -24.55 -7.70
N GLY A 80 -24.04 -25.80 -7.82
CA GLY A 80 -25.42 -26.19 -7.58
C GLY A 80 -25.77 -26.27 -6.09
N ILE A 81 -27.07 -26.31 -5.77
CA ILE A 81 -27.53 -26.41 -4.38
C ILE A 81 -26.93 -27.66 -3.71
N GLY A 82 -26.31 -27.46 -2.55
CA GLY A 82 -25.64 -28.51 -1.78
C GLY A 82 -24.22 -28.81 -2.23
N GLU A 83 -23.75 -28.23 -3.34
CA GLU A 83 -22.40 -28.49 -3.86
C GLU A 83 -21.35 -27.56 -3.22
N THR A 84 -20.12 -28.06 -3.16
CA THR A 84 -18.92 -27.29 -2.86
C THR A 84 -17.86 -27.47 -3.94
N MET A 85 -17.10 -26.41 -4.18
CA MET A 85 -15.93 -26.42 -5.07
C MET A 85 -14.81 -25.62 -4.43
N ASP A 86 -13.63 -26.23 -4.35
CA ASP A 86 -12.42 -25.56 -3.92
C ASP A 86 -11.52 -25.32 -5.11
N VAL A 87 -11.13 -24.07 -5.30
CA VAL A 87 -10.24 -23.64 -6.38
C VAL A 87 -9.01 -22.97 -5.80
N GLU A 88 -7.87 -23.14 -6.46
CA GLU A 88 -6.61 -22.48 -6.13
C GLU A 88 -6.26 -21.45 -7.20
N VAL A 89 -5.78 -20.29 -6.77
CA VAL A 89 -5.33 -19.22 -7.67
C VAL A 89 -4.13 -18.49 -7.07
N LYS A 90 -3.15 -18.19 -7.92
CA LYS A 90 -2.04 -17.30 -7.58
C LYS A 90 -2.32 -15.92 -8.18
N LEU A 91 -2.45 -14.90 -7.32
CA LEU A 91 -2.89 -13.57 -7.74
C LEU A 91 -1.71 -12.62 -7.92
N ASN A 92 -1.76 -11.79 -8.95
CA ASN A 92 -0.85 -10.66 -9.12
C ASN A 92 -1.45 -9.41 -8.47
N ALA A 93 -0.62 -8.43 -8.12
CA ALA A 93 -1.12 -7.17 -7.56
C ALA A 93 -2.17 -6.51 -8.47
N GLY A 94 -3.20 -5.93 -7.85
CA GLY A 94 -4.31 -5.26 -8.54
C GLY A 94 -5.64 -5.43 -7.82
N SER A 95 -6.68 -4.84 -8.41
CA SER A 95 -8.05 -4.90 -7.89
C SER A 95 -8.83 -6.04 -8.55
N TYR A 96 -9.48 -6.83 -7.71
CA TYR A 96 -10.25 -8.01 -8.07
C TYR A 96 -11.62 -7.97 -7.41
N ALA A 97 -12.54 -8.80 -7.92
CA ALA A 97 -13.83 -9.06 -7.30
C ALA A 97 -14.15 -10.54 -7.39
N LEU A 98 -14.54 -11.15 -6.27
CA LEU A 98 -15.27 -12.43 -6.30
C LEU A 98 -16.75 -12.11 -6.40
N GLU A 99 -17.29 -12.31 -7.59
CA GLU A 99 -18.68 -12.03 -7.94
C GLU A 99 -19.53 -13.28 -7.78
N LEU A 100 -20.64 -13.16 -7.05
CA LEU A 100 -21.72 -14.13 -7.05
C LEU A 100 -22.76 -13.69 -8.07
N ARG A 101 -23.05 -14.53 -9.06
CA ARG A 101 -24.04 -14.27 -10.10
C ARG A 101 -25.14 -15.31 -10.09
N GLY A 102 -26.36 -14.88 -10.41
CA GLY A 102 -27.51 -15.78 -10.60
C GLY A 102 -27.48 -16.49 -11.96
N GLY A 103 -28.39 -17.43 -12.17
CA GLY A 103 -28.44 -18.23 -13.41
C GLY A 103 -28.66 -17.44 -14.69
N GLY A 104 -29.24 -16.24 -14.60
CA GLY A 104 -29.37 -15.30 -15.71
C GLY A 104 -28.16 -14.38 -15.92
N GLY A 105 -27.07 -14.57 -15.18
CA GLY A 105 -25.83 -13.79 -15.28
C GLY A 105 -25.82 -12.47 -14.49
N GLY A 106 -26.94 -12.09 -13.89
CA GLY A 106 -27.06 -10.89 -13.05
C GLY A 106 -26.24 -10.99 -11.77
N LEU A 107 -25.58 -9.90 -11.38
CA LEU A 107 -24.82 -9.80 -10.14
C LEU A 107 -25.75 -9.88 -8.93
N VAL A 108 -25.44 -10.78 -8.00
CA VAL A 108 -26.14 -10.93 -6.71
C VAL A 108 -25.39 -10.20 -5.61
N ALA A 109 -24.08 -10.42 -5.53
CA ALA A 109 -23.20 -9.81 -4.55
C ALA A 109 -21.74 -9.85 -5.03
N SER A 110 -20.90 -9.00 -4.47
CA SER A 110 -19.46 -8.98 -4.76
C SER A 110 -18.64 -8.87 -3.48
N GLN A 111 -17.54 -9.61 -3.42
CA GLN A 111 -16.46 -9.38 -2.46
C GLN A 111 -15.32 -8.68 -3.21
N LYS A 112 -15.15 -7.38 -2.95
CA LYS A 112 -13.98 -6.64 -3.45
C LYS A 112 -12.71 -7.16 -2.79
N ILE A 113 -11.68 -7.36 -3.60
CA ILE A 113 -10.39 -7.92 -3.18
C ILE A 113 -9.30 -7.01 -3.73
N GLN A 114 -8.50 -6.42 -2.86
CA GLN A 114 -7.28 -5.71 -3.24
C GLN A 114 -6.08 -6.62 -3.02
N VAL A 115 -5.40 -7.00 -4.09
CA VAL A 115 -4.16 -7.79 -4.02
C VAL A 115 -2.99 -6.83 -4.01
N ILE A 116 -2.22 -6.81 -2.93
CA ILE A 116 -1.03 -5.96 -2.75
C ILE A 116 0.22 -6.80 -2.94
N ALA A 117 1.22 -6.30 -3.66
CA ALA A 117 2.53 -6.96 -3.70
C ALA A 117 3.39 -6.41 -2.57
N THR A 118 3.30 -7.01 -1.38
CA THR A 118 4.16 -6.59 -0.29
C THR A 118 5.56 -7.16 -0.51
N GLN A 119 6.55 -6.26 -0.64
CA GLN A 119 7.97 -6.64 -0.63
C GLN A 119 8.26 -7.47 0.63
N THR A 120 9.10 -8.51 0.52
CA THR A 120 9.59 -9.23 1.72
C THR A 120 10.27 -8.25 2.69
N VAL A 121 10.39 -8.60 3.97
CA VAL A 121 11.08 -7.74 4.96
C VAL A 121 12.49 -7.36 4.49
N ALA A 122 13.22 -8.31 3.91
CA ALA A 122 14.55 -8.06 3.36
C ALA A 122 14.52 -7.07 2.19
N GLN A 123 13.55 -7.21 1.27
CA GLN A 123 13.39 -6.29 0.13
C GLN A 123 12.96 -4.89 0.58
N GLN A 124 12.08 -4.78 1.58
CA GLN A 124 11.69 -3.49 2.17
C GLN A 124 12.89 -2.78 2.81
N ILE A 125 13.72 -3.52 3.57
CA ILE A 125 14.94 -2.97 4.15
C ILE A 125 15.92 -2.54 3.05
N ALA A 126 16.10 -3.36 2.03
CA ALA A 126 17.03 -3.09 0.94
C ALA A 126 16.62 -1.85 0.14
N SER A 127 15.34 -1.73 -0.23
CA SER A 127 14.83 -0.60 -1.01
C SER A 127 14.76 0.70 -0.20
N ALA A 128 14.33 0.63 1.08
CA ALA A 128 14.13 1.80 1.92
C ALA A 128 15.40 2.63 2.11
N VAL A 129 16.58 2.00 2.11
CA VAL A 129 17.86 2.68 2.35
C VAL A 129 18.53 3.22 1.10
N LEU A 130 18.05 2.87 -0.11
CA LEU A 130 18.64 3.30 -1.37
C LEU A 130 18.75 4.83 -1.55
N PRO A 131 17.80 5.67 -1.08
CA PRO A 131 17.91 7.12 -1.18
C PRO A 131 19.12 7.72 -0.45
N MET A 132 19.65 7.03 0.56
CA MET A 132 20.76 7.55 1.37
C MET A 132 22.13 7.27 0.74
N PRO A 133 23.15 8.09 1.10
CA PRO A 133 24.55 7.77 0.84
C PRO A 133 24.94 6.40 1.38
N GLU A 134 25.75 5.65 0.61
CA GLU A 134 26.09 4.25 0.91
C GLU A 134 26.60 4.03 2.33
N GLY A 135 27.49 4.90 2.81
CA GLY A 135 28.08 4.80 4.15
C GLY A 135 27.08 4.93 5.30
N LEU A 136 25.91 5.55 5.08
CA LEU A 136 24.88 5.70 6.11
C LEU A 136 23.87 4.53 6.12
N ARG A 137 23.77 3.76 5.02
CA ARG A 137 22.73 2.73 4.85
C ARG A 137 22.73 1.64 5.92
N PRO A 138 23.89 1.09 6.37
CA PRO A 138 23.89 -0.03 7.32
C PRO A 138 23.35 0.35 8.70
N GLY A 139 23.55 1.61 9.12
CA GLY A 139 23.19 2.08 10.46
C GLY A 139 21.76 2.60 10.60
N ALA A 140 20.96 2.70 9.53
CA ALA A 140 19.64 3.31 9.61
C ALA A 140 18.61 2.38 10.27
N THR A 141 17.73 2.95 11.09
CA THR A 141 16.47 2.32 11.47
C THR A 141 15.59 2.22 10.23
N VAL A 142 14.93 1.09 10.01
CA VAL A 142 13.97 0.91 8.91
C VAL A 142 12.61 0.57 9.48
N LEU A 143 11.63 1.37 9.08
CA LEU A 143 10.22 1.14 9.33
C LEU A 143 9.56 0.70 8.01
N GLY A 144 8.70 -0.31 8.08
CA GLY A 144 7.98 -0.83 6.91
C GLY A 144 6.72 -1.57 7.31
N TYR A 145 6.22 -2.44 6.44
CA TYR A 145 4.88 -3.01 6.55
C TYR A 145 4.96 -4.52 6.69
N ARG A 146 4.35 -5.05 7.75
CA ARG A 146 3.96 -6.48 7.85
C ARG A 146 2.49 -6.69 7.54
N GLU A 147 1.73 -5.61 7.65
CA GLU A 147 0.31 -5.49 7.36
C GLU A 147 0.14 -4.10 6.73
N ALA A 148 -0.70 -4.01 5.70
CA ALA A 148 -0.96 -2.77 5.00
C ALA A 148 -1.40 -1.64 5.95
N GLY A 149 -0.92 -0.41 5.71
CA GLY A 149 -1.27 0.76 6.52
C GLY A 149 -0.69 0.77 7.95
N LYS A 150 -0.05 -0.30 8.42
CA LYS A 150 0.59 -0.36 9.74
C LYS A 150 2.10 -0.45 9.63
N LEU A 151 2.73 0.69 9.88
CA LEU A 151 4.17 0.82 9.90
C LEU A 151 4.77 0.22 11.19
N VAL A 152 5.76 -0.65 11.06
CA VAL A 152 6.46 -1.34 12.16
C VAL A 152 7.97 -1.28 11.96
N GLU A 153 8.74 -1.40 13.04
CA GLU A 153 10.19 -1.51 12.96
C GLU A 153 10.59 -2.86 12.33
N LEU A 154 11.28 -2.79 11.19
CA LEU A 154 11.84 -3.95 10.49
C LEU A 154 13.32 -4.13 10.82
N ARG A 155 14.03 -3.04 11.07
CA ARG A 155 15.43 -3.02 11.48
C ARG A 155 15.69 -1.88 12.45
N LYS A 156 16.30 -2.18 13.59
CA LYS A 156 16.81 -1.15 14.51
C LYS A 156 18.14 -0.59 14.02
N GLY A 157 18.27 0.73 14.00
CA GLY A 157 19.49 1.45 13.61
C GLY A 157 20.37 1.91 14.77
N THR A 158 21.48 2.55 14.42
CA THR A 158 22.52 3.06 15.33
C THR A 158 23.07 4.44 14.93
N ASN A 159 22.65 5.02 13.80
CA ASN A 159 23.23 6.27 13.28
C ASN A 159 22.27 7.46 13.21
N GLY A 160 21.13 7.40 13.93
CA GLY A 160 20.15 8.49 13.98
C GLY A 160 19.33 8.69 12.69
N MET A 161 19.42 7.77 11.73
CA MET A 161 18.61 7.79 10.51
C MET A 161 17.40 6.86 10.64
N ILE A 162 16.26 7.32 10.14
CA ILE A 162 15.02 6.52 10.02
C ILE A 162 14.62 6.50 8.55
N CYS A 163 14.48 5.30 7.99
CA CYS A 163 14.00 5.06 6.63
C CYS A 163 12.61 4.42 6.64
N LEU A 164 11.75 4.86 5.73
CA LEU A 164 10.42 4.33 5.48
C LEU A 164 10.46 3.50 4.20
N ALA A 165 10.00 2.26 4.29
CA ALA A 165 9.78 1.40 3.14
C ALA A 165 8.60 1.90 2.29
N ASP A 166 8.55 1.43 1.05
CA ASP A 166 7.47 1.69 0.11
C ASP A 166 6.12 1.21 0.68
N ASP A 167 5.10 2.07 0.60
CA ASP A 167 3.76 1.74 1.08
C ASP A 167 3.05 0.83 0.08
N PRO A 168 2.73 -0.43 0.43
CA PRO A 168 2.11 -1.37 -0.49
C PRO A 168 0.68 -0.96 -0.91
N THR A 169 0.07 0.02 -0.22
CA THR A 169 -1.23 0.57 -0.56
C THR A 169 -1.16 1.78 -1.51
N SER A 170 0.03 2.36 -1.68
CA SER A 170 0.25 3.47 -2.61
C SER A 170 0.45 2.95 -4.03
N PRO A 171 -0.22 3.54 -5.05
CA PRO A 171 0.06 3.18 -6.44
C PRO A 171 1.44 3.67 -6.90
N ALA A 172 1.95 4.76 -6.32
CA ALA A 172 3.27 5.30 -6.66
C ALA A 172 4.34 4.73 -5.73
N PHE A 173 5.52 4.44 -6.29
CA PHE A 173 6.69 4.03 -5.50
C PHE A 173 7.26 5.23 -4.74
N HIS A 174 7.47 5.08 -3.43
CA HIS A 174 8.07 6.09 -2.58
C HIS A 174 8.85 5.50 -1.41
N VAL A 175 10.13 5.85 -1.30
CA VAL A 175 10.96 5.56 -0.13
C VAL A 175 11.62 6.84 0.35
N ALA A 176 11.73 7.00 1.66
CA ALA A 176 12.30 8.20 2.27
C ALA A 176 13.08 7.86 3.54
N CYS A 177 14.23 8.50 3.73
CA CYS A 177 15.02 8.45 4.94
C CYS A 177 15.21 9.86 5.50
N TYR A 178 15.09 10.03 6.81
CA TYR A 178 15.29 11.32 7.48
C TYR A 178 15.96 11.15 8.85
N HIS A 179 16.60 12.22 9.32
CA HIS A 179 17.20 12.24 10.64
C HIS A 179 16.13 12.13 11.73
N GLU A 180 16.37 11.35 12.78
CA GLU A 180 15.40 11.02 13.84
C GLU A 180 14.81 12.24 14.56
N GLY A 181 15.51 13.37 14.56
CA GLY A 181 14.99 14.64 15.08
C GLY A 181 13.71 15.14 14.39
N MET A 182 13.45 14.68 13.15
CA MET A 182 12.20 14.94 12.43
C MET A 182 11.07 13.96 12.77
N GLU A 183 11.36 12.85 13.45
CA GLU A 183 10.38 11.79 13.70
C GLU A 183 9.12 12.28 14.42
N PRO A 184 9.17 13.14 15.45
CA PRO A 184 7.94 13.63 16.08
C PRO A 184 7.00 14.30 15.07
N PHE A 185 7.55 15.12 14.17
CA PHE A 185 6.79 15.82 13.13
C PHE A 185 6.26 14.87 12.05
N MET A 186 7.07 13.90 11.62
CA MET A 186 6.71 12.91 10.60
C MET A 186 5.67 11.91 11.11
N ALA A 187 5.90 11.33 12.29
CA ALA A 187 4.98 10.40 12.95
C ALA A 187 3.62 11.04 13.20
N ARG A 188 3.59 12.30 13.66
CA ARG A 188 2.32 13.01 13.84
C ARG A 188 1.57 13.18 12.52
N GLY A 189 2.27 13.50 11.43
CA GLY A 189 1.68 13.54 10.10
C GLY A 189 1.09 12.19 9.65
N ARG A 190 1.72 11.07 10.02
CA ARG A 190 1.18 9.72 9.74
C ARG A 190 -0.05 9.41 10.60
N SER A 191 -0.02 9.71 11.90
CA SER A 191 -1.16 9.50 12.80
C SER A 191 -2.40 10.29 12.36
N LEU A 192 -2.24 11.57 12.00
CA LEU A 192 -3.34 12.39 11.50
C LEU A 192 -3.99 11.80 10.24
N ARG A 193 -3.19 11.27 9.31
CA ARG A 193 -3.71 10.62 8.10
C ARG A 193 -4.44 9.32 8.42
N ALA A 194 -3.95 8.54 9.38
CA ALA A 194 -4.65 7.35 9.86
C ALA A 194 -5.99 7.70 10.55
N GLU A 195 -6.09 8.88 11.16
CA GLU A 195 -7.34 9.43 11.71
C GLU A 195 -8.28 10.02 10.62
N GLY A 196 -7.90 9.96 9.34
CA GLY A 196 -8.70 10.47 8.22
C GLY A 196 -8.50 11.95 7.91
N ILE A 197 -7.59 12.65 8.60
CA ILE A 197 -7.25 14.05 8.32
C ILE A 197 -6.30 14.07 7.11
N THR A 198 -6.71 14.78 6.05
CA THR A 198 -5.99 14.78 4.77
C THR A 198 -5.70 16.19 4.27
N GLY A 199 -4.84 16.30 3.25
CA GLY A 199 -4.47 17.57 2.63
C GLY A 199 -3.86 18.59 3.60
N ASP A 200 -4.19 19.86 3.39
CA ASP A 200 -3.65 21.00 4.14
C ASP A 200 -4.04 21.00 5.62
N GLN A 201 -5.07 20.24 6.01
CA GLN A 201 -5.47 20.10 7.41
C GLN A 201 -4.38 19.43 8.25
N VAL A 202 -3.61 18.51 7.66
CA VAL A 202 -2.50 17.84 8.34
C VAL A 202 -1.42 18.85 8.73
N ASP A 203 -1.12 19.82 7.88
CA ASP A 203 -0.20 20.92 8.20
C ASP A 203 -0.81 21.89 9.21
N THR A 204 -2.10 22.22 9.09
CA THR A 204 -2.78 23.12 10.03
C THR A 204 -2.71 22.59 11.46
N VAL A 205 -3.00 21.31 11.67
CA VAL A 205 -2.93 20.68 13.00
C VAL A 205 -1.50 20.65 13.51
N ARG A 206 -0.53 20.18 12.70
CA ARG A 206 0.88 20.12 13.11
C ARG A 206 1.45 21.49 13.43
N PHE A 207 1.07 22.54 12.69
CA PHE A 207 1.61 23.87 12.91
C PHE A 207 1.08 24.50 14.19
N ARG A 208 -0.20 24.30 14.49
CA ARG A 208 -0.78 24.67 15.77
C ARG A 208 -0.07 23.95 16.92
N GLU A 209 0.07 22.63 16.83
CA GLU A 209 0.73 21.83 17.88
C GLU A 209 2.21 22.21 18.05
N ALA A 210 2.91 22.56 16.97
CA ALA A 210 4.28 23.05 17.02
C ALA A 210 4.38 24.42 17.69
N LYS A 211 3.46 25.35 17.38
CA LYS A 211 3.38 26.67 18.02
C LYS A 211 3.06 26.57 19.52
N GLU A 212 2.24 25.60 19.90
CA GLU A 212 1.90 25.29 21.29
C GLU A 212 3.00 24.51 22.03
N GLY A 213 4.09 24.13 21.35
CA GLY A 213 5.19 23.34 21.94
C GLY A 213 4.84 21.86 22.20
N LYS A 214 3.65 21.41 21.77
CA LYS A 214 3.19 20.01 21.87
C LYS A 214 3.90 19.12 20.87
N LEU A 215 4.14 19.63 19.66
CA LEU A 215 4.86 18.93 18.61
C LEU A 215 6.32 19.38 18.59
N LYS A 216 7.23 18.47 18.95
CA LYS A 216 8.67 18.74 18.90
C LYS A 216 9.14 18.85 17.45
N LEU A 217 10.00 19.83 17.19
CA LEU A 217 10.67 20.05 15.92
C LEU A 217 12.18 19.82 16.13
N PRO A 218 12.95 19.48 15.09
CA PRO A 218 14.39 19.38 15.24
C PRO A 218 14.99 20.75 15.60
N THR A 219 15.93 20.76 16.54
CA THR A 219 16.64 21.96 16.99
C THR A 219 17.90 22.25 16.16
N VAL A 220 18.30 21.30 15.32
CA VAL A 220 19.40 21.39 14.36
C VAL A 220 18.88 21.05 12.96
N PRO A 221 19.54 21.49 11.88
CA PRO A 221 19.16 21.11 10.53
C PRO A 221 19.06 19.59 10.37
N ALA A 222 17.95 19.10 9.84
CA ALA A 222 17.66 17.67 9.74
C ALA A 222 17.52 17.26 8.27
N ALA A 223 18.43 16.40 7.81
CA ALA A 223 18.43 15.92 6.44
C ALA A 223 17.31 14.91 6.17
N LEU A 224 16.81 14.92 4.93
CA LEU A 224 15.91 13.94 4.35
C LEU A 224 16.35 13.61 2.92
N TRP A 225 16.35 12.33 2.60
CA TRP A 225 16.61 11.77 1.29
C TRP A 225 15.39 10.96 0.86
N GLN A 226 14.88 11.17 -0.34
CA GLN A 226 13.79 10.35 -0.86
C GLN A 226 13.96 10.03 -2.33
N MET A 227 13.34 8.94 -2.76
CA MET A 227 13.14 8.60 -4.16
C MET A 227 11.66 8.35 -4.41
N SER A 228 11.13 8.82 -5.54
CA SER A 228 9.72 8.62 -5.90
C SER A 228 9.57 8.36 -7.38
N GLY A 229 8.74 7.39 -7.75
CA GLY A 229 8.58 6.98 -9.15
C GLY A 229 7.21 6.36 -9.44
N PRO A 230 6.94 6.02 -10.70
CA PRO A 230 5.73 5.30 -11.09
C PRO A 230 5.64 3.90 -10.43
N PRO A 231 4.47 3.24 -10.46
CA PRO A 231 4.34 1.85 -10.03
C PRO A 231 5.40 0.97 -10.70
N GLY A 232 6.01 0.05 -9.93
CA GLY A 232 7.04 -0.86 -10.44
C GLY A 232 8.44 -0.25 -10.60
N SER A 233 8.70 0.91 -10.00
CA SER A 233 10.03 1.55 -10.04
C SER A 233 11.13 0.76 -9.31
N TYR A 234 10.80 -0.24 -8.49
CA TYR A 234 11.79 -1.04 -7.76
C TYR A 234 11.93 -2.45 -8.33
N ASP A 235 13.14 -2.79 -8.76
CA ASP A 235 13.56 -4.11 -9.21
C ASP A 235 14.14 -4.87 -8.03
N ALA A 236 13.33 -5.73 -7.42
CA ALA A 236 13.69 -6.42 -6.19
C ALA A 236 14.75 -7.52 -6.38
N GLU A 237 14.93 -8.04 -7.60
CA GLU A 237 15.98 -9.02 -7.91
C GLU A 237 17.35 -8.36 -7.96
N LYS A 238 17.42 -7.15 -8.51
CA LYS A 238 18.67 -6.38 -8.64
C LYS A 238 18.92 -5.41 -7.48
N ASN A 239 17.92 -5.19 -6.64
CA ASN A 239 17.90 -4.12 -5.63
C ASN A 239 18.18 -2.75 -6.25
N GLU A 240 17.47 -2.42 -7.34
CA GLU A 240 17.66 -1.19 -8.11
C GLU A 240 16.35 -0.40 -8.20
N ILE A 241 16.43 0.93 -8.11
CA ILE A 241 15.29 1.82 -8.39
C ILE A 241 15.47 2.45 -9.78
N LYS A 242 14.48 2.30 -10.65
CA LYS A 242 14.45 2.77 -12.04
C LYS A 242 13.29 3.74 -12.26
N GLY A 243 13.53 4.80 -13.02
CA GLY A 243 12.49 5.78 -13.35
C GLY A 243 11.99 6.63 -12.18
N ALA A 244 12.66 6.58 -11.02
CA ALA A 244 12.35 7.42 -9.88
C ALA A 244 13.20 8.70 -9.88
N ARG A 245 12.63 9.78 -9.36
CA ARG A 245 13.32 11.04 -9.08
C ARG A 245 13.82 11.05 -7.64
N SER A 246 15.05 11.50 -7.44
CA SER A 246 15.60 11.80 -6.12
C SER A 246 15.20 13.21 -5.68
N LEU A 247 14.93 13.37 -4.40
CA LEU A 247 14.78 14.67 -3.76
C LEU A 247 15.56 14.68 -2.45
N TYR A 248 16.38 15.70 -2.26
CA TYR A 248 17.13 15.92 -1.03
C TYR A 248 16.66 17.20 -0.35
N VAL A 249 16.45 17.10 0.95
CA VAL A 249 15.86 18.16 1.76
C VAL A 249 16.67 18.33 3.03
N VAL A 250 16.81 19.57 3.49
CA VAL A 250 17.30 19.87 4.84
C VAL A 250 16.24 20.69 5.56
N TYR A 251 15.56 20.09 6.53
CA TYR A 251 14.59 20.77 7.37
C TYR A 251 15.29 21.75 8.30
N ILE A 252 14.84 23.00 8.27
CA ILE A 252 15.29 24.08 9.14
C ILE A 252 14.03 24.82 9.61
N PRO A 253 13.32 24.28 10.62
CA PRO A 253 12.04 24.83 11.05
C PRO A 253 12.12 26.33 11.33
N TYR A 254 11.11 27.07 10.86
CA TYR A 254 10.99 28.53 10.96
C TYR A 254 12.07 29.35 10.24
N ALA A 255 12.96 28.74 9.46
CA ALA A 255 13.88 29.49 8.60
C ALA A 255 13.13 30.42 7.65
N THR A 256 13.72 31.57 7.36
CA THR A 256 13.22 32.59 6.42
C THR A 256 14.31 32.95 5.41
N GLU A 257 13.96 33.68 4.35
CA GLU A 257 14.97 34.16 3.38
C GLU A 257 16.05 35.00 4.08
N PRO A 258 15.75 35.96 4.98
CA PRO A 258 16.78 36.71 5.71
C PRO A 258 17.66 35.86 6.62
N SER A 259 17.12 34.78 7.23
CA SER A 259 17.90 33.95 8.16
C SER A 259 18.84 32.97 7.47
N THR A 260 18.66 32.72 6.16
CA THR A 260 19.42 31.71 5.41
C THR A 260 20.13 32.25 4.16
N GLY A 261 19.68 33.38 3.63
CA GLY A 261 20.12 33.90 2.32
C GLY A 261 19.56 33.12 1.12
N LEU A 262 18.70 32.13 1.33
CA LEU A 262 18.10 31.34 0.25
C LEU A 262 16.83 32.00 -0.27
N PRO A 263 16.60 31.99 -1.60
CA PRO A 263 15.36 32.49 -2.17
C PRO A 263 14.20 31.56 -1.82
N ALA A 264 12.99 32.09 -1.67
CA ALA A 264 11.78 31.29 -1.53
C ALA A 264 11.29 30.71 -2.87
N LYS A 265 11.70 31.31 -3.99
CA LYS A 265 11.30 30.89 -5.34
C LYS A 265 12.29 29.85 -5.91
N PRO A 266 11.82 28.72 -6.44
CA PRO A 266 12.68 27.72 -7.06
C PRO A 266 13.26 28.23 -8.39
N ALA A 267 14.50 27.82 -8.68
CA ALA A 267 15.13 28.00 -9.99
C ALA A 267 15.94 26.74 -10.36
N PRO A 268 16.07 26.40 -11.66
CA PRO A 268 16.80 25.21 -12.10
C PRO A 268 18.25 25.19 -11.57
N GLY A 269 18.64 24.10 -10.91
CA GLY A 269 19.99 23.92 -10.37
C GLY A 269 20.33 24.77 -9.14
N ILE A 270 19.38 25.52 -8.57
CA ILE A 270 19.60 26.41 -7.43
C ILE A 270 18.78 25.93 -6.23
N PRO A 271 19.36 25.83 -5.02
CA PRO A 271 18.59 25.53 -3.82
C PRO A 271 17.66 26.67 -3.45
N TRP A 272 16.49 26.34 -2.91
CA TRP A 272 15.52 27.32 -2.43
C TRP A 272 14.93 26.91 -1.09
N LEU A 273 14.39 27.89 -0.37
CA LEU A 273 13.70 27.68 0.88
C LEU A 273 12.21 27.46 0.64
N MET A 274 11.72 26.26 0.89
CA MET A 274 10.31 25.94 0.80
C MET A 274 9.60 26.26 2.13
N PHE A 275 8.43 26.90 2.04
CA PHE A 275 7.58 27.29 3.18
C PHE A 275 8.31 28.11 4.26
N PRO A 276 8.94 29.25 3.91
CA PRO A 276 9.64 30.09 4.87
C PRO A 276 8.74 30.50 6.05
N GLY A 277 9.31 30.53 7.25
CA GLY A 277 8.63 30.92 8.49
C GLY A 277 7.69 29.87 9.09
N THR A 278 7.63 28.66 8.52
CA THR A 278 6.75 27.59 9.01
C THR A 278 7.52 26.48 9.74
N PRO A 279 6.84 25.65 10.55
CA PRO A 279 7.44 24.46 11.18
C PRO A 279 8.08 23.47 10.18
N LYS A 280 7.62 23.46 8.93
CA LYS A 280 8.16 22.61 7.87
C LYS A 280 9.12 23.33 6.94
N ALA A 281 9.61 24.53 7.29
CA ALA A 281 10.57 25.24 6.45
C ALA A 281 11.79 24.36 6.14
N HIS A 282 12.17 24.26 4.87
CA HIS A 282 13.24 23.37 4.45
C HIS A 282 13.94 23.83 3.18
N ILE A 283 15.23 23.54 3.10
CA ILE A 283 16.01 23.75 1.88
C ILE A 283 15.73 22.59 0.94
N MET A 284 15.33 22.91 -0.28
CA MET A 284 15.11 21.94 -1.35
C MET A 284 16.33 21.87 -2.26
N PHE A 285 16.79 20.65 -2.54
CA PHE A 285 17.81 20.36 -3.53
C PHE A 285 17.29 19.28 -4.48
N ILE A 286 17.13 19.64 -5.75
CA ILE A 286 16.84 18.67 -6.81
C ILE A 286 18.17 18.39 -7.50
N PRO A 287 18.80 17.21 -7.30
CA PRO A 287 19.99 16.85 -8.03
C PRO A 287 19.66 16.72 -9.52
N THR A 288 20.37 17.47 -10.36
CA THR A 288 20.47 17.16 -11.78
C THR A 288 21.55 16.09 -11.93
N MET A 289 21.16 14.86 -12.27
CA MET A 289 22.10 13.91 -12.87
C MET A 289 22.29 14.25 -14.34
#